data_AF-A0A2Z6RAB3-F1
#
_entry.id   AF-A0A2Z6RAB3-F1
#
_cell.length_a   1.000
_cell.length_b   1.000
_cell.length_c   1.000
_cell.angle_alpha   90.00
_cell.angle_beta   90.00
_cell.angle_gamma   90.00
#
_symmetry.space_group_name_H-M   'P 1'
#
loop_
_entity.id
_entity.type
_entity.pdbx_description
1 polymer ?
#
loop_
_entity_poly.entity_id
_entity_poly.type
_entity_poly.pdbx_seq_one_letter_code
_entity_poly.pdbx_strand_id
1 'polypeptide(L)'
;MEIILEFIYTGSIKENSLTENNLVKAYYATDYFQLSDLQDFIIQTLQNILAENYIENCSPELLSNAVEIMPLSEENNFLNLLVKEIATILLNDIEVGRLSITALQYLLYCSYEKEIPFATSEYEVFRYSSILAAKHAKQVSNDTYKILMEWLPTLEQIKQLDSLVRDSKSLVITGHNHFLPVQVQFSFSPRLTS
;
A
#
# COMPACT_ATOMS: atom_id res chain seq x y z
N MET A 1 -22.00 -13.18 -12.87
CA MET A 1 -22.60 -14.12 -13.83
C MET A 1 -23.30 -13.42 -15.00
N GLU A 2 -24.06 -12.34 -14.78
CA GLU A 2 -24.74 -11.62 -15.87
C GLU A 2 -23.81 -11.24 -17.04
N ILE A 3 -22.66 -10.63 -16.76
CA ILE A 3 -21.65 -10.23 -17.77
C ILE A 3 -21.18 -11.43 -18.62
N ILE A 4 -20.90 -12.57 -17.98
CA ILE A 4 -20.45 -13.78 -18.67
C ILE A 4 -21.55 -14.34 -19.59
N LEU A 5 -22.78 -14.40 -19.08
CA LEU A 5 -23.91 -14.87 -19.87
C LEU A 5 -24.19 -13.94 -21.06
N GLU A 6 -24.18 -12.63 -20.82
CA GLU A 6 -24.38 -11.64 -21.89
C GLU A 6 -23.34 -11.80 -23.01
N PHE A 7 -22.06 -11.99 -22.64
CA PHE A 7 -20.99 -12.23 -23.61
C PHE A 7 -21.18 -13.53 -24.38
N ILE A 8 -21.51 -14.65 -23.71
CA ILE A 8 -21.72 -15.94 -24.37
C ILE A 8 -22.89 -15.88 -25.36
N TYR A 9 -23.96 -15.14 -25.04
CA TYR A 9 -25.15 -15.06 -25.88
C TYR A 9 -25.02 -14.03 -27.02
N THR A 10 -24.29 -12.93 -26.81
CA THR A 10 -24.25 -11.80 -27.76
C THR A 10 -22.89 -11.59 -28.43
N GLY A 11 -21.83 -12.21 -27.92
CA GLY A 11 -20.44 -11.93 -28.32
C GLY A 11 -19.91 -10.58 -27.85
N SER A 12 -20.65 -9.87 -26.99
CA SER A 12 -20.31 -8.54 -26.50
C SER A 12 -20.85 -8.31 -25.10
N ILE A 13 -20.42 -7.24 -24.44
CA ILE A 13 -21.03 -6.78 -23.20
C ILE A 13 -21.44 -5.32 -23.34
N LYS A 14 -22.50 -4.90 -22.63
CA LYS A 14 -22.95 -3.52 -22.59
C LYS A 14 -21.82 -2.59 -22.16
N GLU A 15 -21.80 -1.43 -22.79
CA GLU A 15 -20.99 -0.30 -22.37
C GLU A 15 -21.25 0.01 -20.90
N ASN A 16 -20.19 0.22 -20.11
CA ASN A 16 -20.25 0.48 -18.65
C ASN A 16 -20.77 -0.67 -17.78
N SER A 17 -20.87 -1.90 -18.30
CA SER A 17 -21.20 -3.08 -17.47
C SER A 17 -20.08 -3.48 -16.51
N LEU A 18 -18.83 -3.18 -16.87
CA LEU A 18 -17.66 -3.37 -16.02
C LEU A 18 -17.46 -2.17 -15.11
N THR A 19 -17.34 -2.44 -13.81
CA THR A 19 -17.11 -1.47 -12.74
C THR A 19 -16.09 -2.04 -11.76
N GLU A 20 -15.49 -1.20 -10.93
CA GLU A 20 -14.50 -1.63 -9.93
C GLU A 20 -14.99 -2.79 -9.04
N ASN A 21 -16.28 -2.78 -8.70
CA ASN A 21 -16.90 -3.79 -7.84
C ASN A 21 -17.02 -5.18 -8.48
N ASN A 22 -17.13 -5.25 -9.81
CA ASN A 22 -17.35 -6.49 -10.53
C ASN A 22 -16.17 -6.93 -11.40
N LEU A 23 -15.21 -6.04 -11.65
CA LEU A 23 -14.06 -6.26 -12.54
C LEU A 23 -13.26 -7.50 -12.16
N VAL A 24 -12.87 -7.61 -10.88
CA VAL A 24 -12.10 -8.74 -10.34
C VAL A 24 -12.84 -10.07 -10.53
N LYS A 25 -14.13 -10.09 -10.18
CA LYS A 25 -14.97 -11.29 -10.28
C LYS A 25 -15.24 -11.67 -11.74
N ALA A 26 -15.43 -10.68 -12.61
CA ALA A 26 -15.60 -10.87 -14.03
C ALA A 26 -14.33 -11.49 -14.63
N TYR A 27 -13.17 -10.90 -14.35
CA TYR A 27 -11.87 -11.43 -14.80
C TYR A 27 -11.66 -12.87 -14.36
N TYR A 28 -11.84 -13.16 -13.07
CA TYR A 28 -11.69 -14.53 -12.55
C TYR A 28 -12.67 -15.52 -13.20
N ALA A 29 -13.90 -15.09 -13.48
CA ALA A 29 -14.85 -15.92 -14.20
C ALA A 29 -14.44 -16.15 -15.66
N THR A 30 -13.84 -15.18 -16.35
CA THR A 30 -13.38 -15.40 -17.74
C THR A 30 -12.32 -16.48 -17.85
N ASP A 31 -11.42 -16.59 -16.88
CA ASP A 31 -10.44 -17.66 -16.79
C ASP A 31 -11.13 -19.03 -16.64
N TYR A 32 -12.09 -19.11 -15.71
CA TYR A 32 -12.86 -20.34 -15.47
C TYR A 32 -13.65 -20.80 -16.71
N PHE A 33 -14.26 -19.87 -17.45
CA PHE A 33 -15.02 -20.17 -18.66
C PHE A 33 -14.17 -20.18 -19.93
N GLN A 34 -12.86 -19.92 -19.84
CA GLN A 34 -11.92 -19.86 -20.95
C GLN A 34 -12.34 -18.86 -22.05
N LEU A 35 -12.84 -17.70 -21.64
CA LEU A 35 -13.30 -16.63 -22.53
C LEU A 35 -12.18 -15.60 -22.74
N SER A 36 -11.16 -15.95 -23.53
CA SER A 36 -9.97 -15.10 -23.78
C SER A 36 -10.33 -13.71 -24.31
N ASP A 37 -11.26 -13.62 -25.25
CA ASP A 37 -11.65 -12.34 -25.86
C ASP A 37 -12.26 -11.38 -24.83
N LEU A 38 -13.05 -11.92 -23.89
CA LEU A 38 -13.61 -11.14 -22.79
C LEU A 38 -12.55 -10.82 -21.73
N GLN A 39 -11.60 -11.73 -21.49
CA GLN A 39 -10.47 -11.50 -20.60
C GLN A 39 -9.61 -10.33 -21.09
N ASP A 40 -9.28 -10.30 -22.39
CA ASP A 40 -8.53 -9.21 -23.03
C ASP A 40 -9.28 -7.89 -22.95
N PHE A 41 -10.60 -7.91 -23.19
CA PHE A 41 -11.45 -6.73 -23.04
C PHE A 41 -11.45 -6.18 -21.60
N ILE A 42 -11.51 -7.04 -20.59
CA ILE A 42 -11.45 -6.65 -19.19
C ILE A 42 -10.09 -6.03 -18.86
N ILE A 43 -8.99 -6.59 -19.39
CA ILE A 43 -7.64 -6.05 -19.19
C ILE A 43 -7.50 -4.67 -19.83
N GLN A 44 -8.01 -4.47 -21.04
CA GLN A 44 -8.03 -3.15 -21.68
C GLN A 44 -8.86 -2.14 -20.87
N THR A 45 -10.01 -2.58 -20.35
CA THR A 45 -10.85 -1.76 -19.47
C THR A 45 -10.10 -1.35 -18.20
N LEU A 46 -9.40 -2.29 -17.55
CA LEU A 46 -8.55 -1.99 -16.40
C LEU A 46 -7.49 -0.94 -16.76
N GLN A 47 -6.76 -1.12 -17.88
CA GLN A 47 -5.73 -0.17 -18.31
C GLN A 47 -6.29 1.24 -18.53
N ASN A 48 -7.49 1.35 -19.10
CA ASN A 48 -8.16 2.65 -19.27
C ASN A 48 -8.50 3.28 -17.90
N ILE A 49 -9.03 2.50 -16.96
CA ILE A 49 -9.33 2.98 -15.59
C ILE A 49 -8.06 3.48 -14.91
N LEU A 50 -6.95 2.74 -15.02
CA LEU A 50 -5.67 3.13 -14.43
C LEU A 50 -5.08 4.39 -15.10
N ALA A 51 -5.21 4.51 -16.42
CA ALA A 51 -4.68 5.66 -17.17
C ALA A 51 -5.47 6.95 -16.93
N GLU A 52 -6.79 6.86 -16.74
CA GLU A 52 -7.68 8.02 -16.63
C GLU A 52 -7.55 8.79 -15.31
N ASN A 53 -6.78 8.30 -14.33
CA ASN A 53 -6.53 8.99 -13.04
C ASN A 53 -7.79 9.63 -12.46
N TYR A 54 -8.91 8.89 -12.45
CA TYR A 54 -10.08 9.36 -11.70
C TYR A 54 -9.63 9.57 -10.25
N ILE A 55 -10.14 10.63 -9.63
CA ILE A 55 -9.70 11.31 -8.40
C ILE A 55 -9.38 10.40 -7.19
N GLU A 56 -9.68 9.11 -7.28
CA GLU A 56 -9.41 8.08 -6.29
C GLU A 56 -8.87 6.82 -7.01
N ASN A 57 -7.54 6.66 -7.06
CA ASN A 57 -6.92 5.46 -7.65
C ASN A 57 -7.41 4.21 -6.91
N CYS A 58 -8.28 3.41 -7.53
CA CYS A 58 -8.93 2.24 -6.95
C CYS A 58 -8.05 0.97 -6.98
N SER A 59 -6.80 1.07 -7.45
CA SER A 59 -5.87 -0.06 -7.51
C SER A 59 -5.67 -0.76 -6.16
N PRO A 60 -5.52 -0.05 -5.02
CA PRO A 60 -5.36 -0.70 -3.72
C PRO A 60 -6.54 -1.61 -3.35
N GLU A 61 -7.76 -1.18 -3.60
CA GLU A 61 -8.98 -1.95 -3.36
C GLU A 61 -9.11 -3.11 -4.35
N LEU A 62 -8.84 -2.86 -5.63
CA LEU A 62 -8.87 -3.89 -6.66
C LEU A 62 -7.87 -5.00 -6.34
N LEU A 63 -6.65 -4.67 -5.91
CA LEU A 63 -5.66 -5.66 -5.51
C LEU A 63 -6.13 -6.40 -4.24
N SER A 64 -6.64 -5.69 -3.25
CA SER A 64 -7.19 -6.27 -2.01
C SER A 64 -8.30 -7.28 -2.27
N ASN A 65 -9.19 -6.96 -3.19
CA ASN A 65 -10.30 -7.82 -3.59
C ASN A 65 -9.80 -8.98 -4.48
N ALA A 66 -8.81 -8.72 -5.32
CA ALA A 66 -8.20 -9.72 -6.19
C ALA A 66 -7.54 -10.85 -5.39
N VAL A 67 -6.65 -10.51 -4.46
CA VAL A 67 -5.92 -11.51 -3.65
C VAL A 67 -6.83 -12.34 -2.74
N GLU A 68 -8.06 -11.87 -2.48
CA GLU A 68 -9.07 -12.61 -1.72
C GLU A 68 -9.81 -13.63 -2.59
N ILE A 69 -10.03 -13.33 -3.87
CA ILE A 69 -10.91 -14.11 -4.75
C ILE A 69 -10.14 -15.07 -5.66
N MET A 70 -9.00 -14.62 -6.19
CA MET A 70 -8.25 -15.37 -7.21
C MET A 70 -6.99 -16.02 -6.64
N PRO A 71 -6.57 -17.19 -7.16
CA PRO A 71 -5.28 -17.77 -6.84
C PRO A 71 -4.14 -16.79 -7.16
N LEU A 72 -3.22 -16.63 -6.23
CA LEU A 72 -2.02 -15.84 -6.43
C LEU A 72 -1.11 -16.56 -7.42
N SER A 73 -0.99 -16.00 -8.61
CA SER A 73 -0.07 -16.48 -9.65
C SER A 73 0.73 -15.31 -10.19
N GLU A 74 2.03 -15.52 -10.34
CA GLU A 74 2.93 -14.52 -10.91
C GLU A 74 2.68 -14.27 -12.40
N GLU A 75 2.06 -15.20 -13.11
CA GLU A 75 1.74 -15.10 -14.54
C GLU A 75 0.42 -14.37 -14.79
N ASN A 76 -0.32 -14.04 -13.72
CA ASN A 76 -1.62 -13.38 -13.85
C ASN A 76 -1.44 -11.92 -14.29
N ASN A 77 -1.79 -11.63 -15.53
CA ASN A 77 -1.64 -10.30 -16.13
C ASN A 77 -2.41 -9.21 -15.35
N PHE A 78 -3.61 -9.54 -14.84
CA PHE A 78 -4.42 -8.63 -14.04
C PHE A 78 -3.71 -8.22 -12.74
N LEU A 79 -3.22 -9.20 -11.97
CA LEU A 79 -2.47 -8.93 -10.74
C LEU A 79 -1.18 -8.16 -11.02
N ASN A 80 -0.47 -8.51 -12.09
CA ASN A 80 0.77 -7.84 -12.48
C ASN A 80 0.56 -6.36 -12.83
N LEU A 81 -0.55 -6.01 -13.49
CA LEU A 81 -0.90 -4.63 -13.80
C LEU A 81 -1.16 -3.83 -12.51
N LEU A 82 -1.95 -4.37 -11.59
CA LEU A 82 -2.25 -3.73 -10.31
C LEU A 82 -0.99 -3.54 -9.44
N VAL A 83 -0.13 -4.56 -9.36
CA VAL A 83 1.13 -4.50 -8.61
C VAL A 83 2.04 -3.41 -9.17
N LYS A 84 2.20 -3.34 -10.49
CA LYS A 84 3.02 -2.30 -11.14
C LYS A 84 2.48 -0.91 -10.84
N GLU A 85 1.17 -0.73 -10.95
CA GLU A 85 0.52 0.55 -10.69
C GLU A 85 0.75 0.99 -9.23
N ILE A 86 0.42 0.13 -8.27
CA ILE A 86 0.59 0.44 -6.84
C ILE A 86 2.07 0.66 -6.48
N ALA A 87 3.00 -0.04 -7.12
CA ALA A 87 4.43 0.14 -6.89
C ALA A 87 4.96 1.53 -7.29
N THR A 88 4.26 2.25 -8.18
CA THR A 88 4.60 3.62 -8.55
C THR A 88 4.10 4.68 -7.56
N ILE A 89 3.16 4.31 -6.70
CA ILE A 89 2.54 5.18 -5.70
C ILE A 89 3.30 5.05 -4.38
N LEU A 90 3.51 6.15 -3.67
CA LEU A 90 4.04 6.08 -2.31
C LEU A 90 2.99 5.48 -1.37
N LEU A 91 3.34 4.44 -0.60
CA LEU A 91 2.40 3.83 0.36
C LEU A 91 1.86 4.85 1.38
N ASN A 92 2.61 5.91 1.67
CA ASN A 92 2.16 6.99 2.55
C ASN A 92 1.00 7.81 1.97
N ASP A 93 0.82 7.83 0.65
CA ASP A 93 -0.28 8.51 -0.05
C ASP A 93 -1.54 7.63 -0.13
N ILE A 94 -1.40 6.33 0.11
CA ILE A 94 -2.51 5.40 0.18
C ILE A 94 -3.12 5.48 1.58
N GLU A 95 -4.42 5.78 1.66
CA GLU A 95 -5.11 5.76 2.94
C GLU A 95 -5.02 4.36 3.57
N VAL A 96 -4.57 4.32 4.82
CA VAL A 96 -4.43 3.08 5.59
C VAL A 96 -5.76 2.33 5.60
N GLY A 97 -5.77 1.09 5.14
CA GLY A 97 -6.95 0.22 5.11
C GLY A 97 -7.61 0.08 3.74
N ARG A 98 -7.23 0.89 2.75
CA ARG A 98 -7.60 0.65 1.33
C ARG A 98 -6.88 -0.57 0.76
N LEU A 99 -5.63 -0.78 1.20
CA LEU A 99 -4.84 -1.97 0.91
C LEU A 99 -4.93 -2.95 2.08
N SER A 100 -5.41 -4.18 1.83
CA SER A 100 -5.48 -5.24 2.83
C SER A 100 -4.09 -5.75 3.21
N ILE A 101 -3.97 -6.40 4.37
CA ILE A 101 -2.70 -7.01 4.82
C ILE A 101 -2.21 -8.06 3.80
N THR A 102 -3.11 -8.91 3.29
CA THR A 102 -2.77 -9.92 2.29
C THR A 102 -2.31 -9.28 0.98
N ALA A 103 -2.94 -8.19 0.55
CA ALA A 103 -2.51 -7.47 -0.65
C ALA A 103 -1.16 -6.78 -0.46
N LEU A 104 -0.90 -6.22 0.72
CA LEU A 104 0.43 -5.67 1.05
C LEU A 104 1.50 -6.77 1.03
N GLN A 105 1.23 -7.93 1.61
CA GLN A 105 2.16 -9.06 1.57
C GLN A 105 2.44 -9.51 0.13
N TYR A 106 1.41 -9.61 -0.70
CA TYR A 106 1.55 -9.97 -2.11
C TYR A 106 2.34 -8.91 -2.89
N LEU A 107 2.05 -7.62 -2.67
CA LEU A 107 2.78 -6.50 -3.28
C LEU A 107 4.27 -6.56 -2.95
N LEU A 108 4.62 -6.76 -1.68
CA LEU A 108 6.02 -6.84 -1.21
C LEU A 108 6.73 -8.11 -1.72
N TYR A 109 6.01 -9.22 -1.82
CA TYR A 109 6.53 -10.45 -2.43
C TYR A 109 6.89 -10.21 -3.89
N CYS A 110 5.98 -9.62 -4.68
CA CYS A 110 6.23 -9.33 -6.08
C CYS A 110 7.31 -8.27 -6.29
N SER A 111 7.41 -7.24 -5.44
CA SER A 111 8.47 -6.24 -5.59
C SER A 111 9.86 -6.82 -5.35
N TYR A 112 9.98 -7.76 -4.40
CA TYR A 112 11.22 -8.47 -4.14
C TYR A 112 11.57 -9.46 -5.25
N GLU A 113 10.64 -10.34 -5.64
CA GLU A 113 10.92 -11.43 -6.59
C GLU A 113 11.10 -10.95 -8.03
N LYS A 114 10.31 -9.97 -8.46
CA LYS A 114 10.32 -9.47 -9.85
C LYS A 114 11.17 -8.21 -10.02
N GLU A 115 11.90 -7.80 -8.99
CA GLU A 115 12.72 -6.59 -8.94
C GLU A 115 11.96 -5.35 -9.45
N ILE A 116 10.67 -5.25 -9.13
CA ILE A 116 9.83 -4.13 -9.57
C ILE A 116 10.30 -2.89 -8.82
N PRO A 117 10.65 -1.79 -9.53
CA PRO A 117 10.99 -0.53 -8.88
C PRO A 117 9.85 -0.10 -7.96
N PHE A 118 10.17 0.03 -6.68
CA PHE A 118 9.20 0.38 -5.66
C PHE A 118 9.44 1.82 -5.22
N ALA A 119 8.45 2.69 -5.41
CA ALA A 119 8.58 4.11 -5.12
C ALA A 119 8.78 4.39 -3.63
N THR A 120 8.28 3.50 -2.78
CA THR A 120 8.30 3.65 -1.32
C THR A 120 9.60 3.13 -0.71
N SER A 121 10.25 3.93 0.13
CA SER A 121 11.46 3.52 0.86
C SER A 121 11.19 2.45 1.92
N GLU A 122 12.20 1.66 2.30
CA GLU A 122 12.05 0.55 3.26
C GLU A 122 11.52 1.02 4.62
N TYR A 123 11.92 2.21 5.07
CA TYR A 123 11.38 2.81 6.29
C TYR A 123 9.88 3.10 6.18
N GLU A 124 9.43 3.64 5.05
CA GLU A 124 8.03 3.95 4.82
C GLU A 124 7.19 2.69 4.65
N VAL A 125 7.76 1.61 4.09
CA VAL A 125 7.15 0.27 4.10
C VAL A 125 6.94 -0.21 5.52
N PHE A 126 7.97 -0.15 6.35
CA PHE A 126 7.89 -0.55 7.75
C PHE A 126 6.84 0.26 8.52
N ARG A 127 6.84 1.58 8.32
CA ARG A 127 5.87 2.52 8.90
C ARG A 127 4.44 2.16 8.49
N TYR A 128 4.16 2.09 7.20
CA TYR A 128 2.83 1.76 6.68
C TYR A 128 2.34 0.41 7.19
N SER A 129 3.21 -0.60 7.15
CA SER A 129 2.91 -1.96 7.65
C SER A 129 2.55 -1.96 9.14
N SER A 130 3.30 -1.22 9.95
CA SER A 130 3.08 -1.11 11.40
C SER A 130 1.74 -0.45 11.72
N ILE A 131 1.42 0.64 11.02
CA ILE A 131 0.18 1.39 11.18
C ILE A 131 -1.02 0.57 10.69
N LEU A 132 -0.89 -0.11 9.54
CA LEU A 132 -1.92 -1.00 9.00
C LEU A 132 -2.23 -2.15 9.96
N ALA A 133 -1.20 -2.82 10.48
CA ALA A 133 -1.36 -3.90 11.45
C ALA A 133 -2.07 -3.42 12.72
N ALA A 134 -1.70 -2.25 13.24
CA ALA A 134 -2.34 -1.66 14.41
C ALA A 134 -3.81 -1.29 14.16
N LYS A 135 -4.14 -0.75 12.98
CA LYS A 135 -5.53 -0.43 12.60
C LYS A 135 -6.40 -1.70 12.51
N HIS A 136 -5.85 -2.80 11.98
CA HIS A 136 -6.59 -4.06 11.79
C HIS A 136 -6.68 -4.93 13.04
N ALA A 137 -5.75 -4.78 13.98
CA ALA A 137 -5.78 -5.54 15.22
C ALA A 137 -6.96 -5.06 16.08
N LYS A 138 -8.11 -5.75 15.99
CA LYS A 138 -9.35 -5.45 16.72
C LYS A 138 -9.23 -5.34 18.25
N GLN A 139 -8.12 -5.78 18.84
CA GLN A 139 -7.83 -5.69 20.28
C GLN A 139 -6.97 -4.48 20.65
N VAL A 140 -6.48 -3.76 19.65
CA VAL A 140 -5.58 -2.64 19.81
C VAL A 140 -6.46 -1.40 19.88
N SER A 141 -6.51 -0.77 21.05
CA SER A 141 -7.24 0.50 21.26
C SER A 141 -6.89 1.48 20.13
N ASN A 142 -7.86 2.32 19.71
CA ASN A 142 -7.60 3.48 18.84
C ASN A 142 -6.38 4.30 19.30
N ASP A 143 -6.05 4.24 20.58
CA ASP A 143 -4.87 4.89 21.17
C ASP A 143 -3.55 4.35 20.60
N THR A 144 -3.43 3.05 20.30
CA THR A 144 -2.17 2.50 19.79
C THR A 144 -1.93 2.89 18.34
N TYR A 145 -2.99 2.95 17.52
CA TYR A 145 -2.90 3.50 16.16
C TYR A 145 -2.39 4.94 16.19
N LYS A 146 -2.91 5.77 17.09
CA LYS A 146 -2.45 7.15 17.30
C LYS A 146 -0.99 7.20 17.79
N ILE A 147 -0.64 6.39 18.80
CA ILE A 147 0.74 6.31 19.34
C ILE A 147 1.74 5.93 18.24
N LEU A 148 1.42 4.94 17.39
CA LEU A 148 2.30 4.54 16.31
C LEU A 148 2.42 5.61 15.22
N MET A 149 1.34 6.33 14.90
CA MET A 149 1.39 7.48 13.99
C MET A 149 2.29 8.61 14.53
N GLU A 150 2.30 8.83 15.84
CA GLU A 150 3.17 9.81 16.51
C GLU A 150 4.63 9.34 16.58
N TRP A 151 4.87 8.06 16.87
CA TRP A 151 6.22 7.51 17.03
C TRP A 151 6.92 7.19 15.71
N LEU A 152 6.16 6.98 14.65
CA LEU A 152 6.66 6.71 13.30
C LEU A 152 6.27 7.88 12.37
N PRO A 153 6.99 9.02 12.44
CA PRO A 153 6.75 10.15 11.54
C PRO A 153 7.09 9.78 10.08
N THR A 154 6.56 10.53 9.12
CA THR A 154 6.95 10.35 7.70
C THR A 154 8.37 10.84 7.47
N LEU A 155 9.02 10.40 6.38
CA LEU A 155 10.34 10.91 6.01
C LEU A 155 10.33 12.42 5.76
N GLU A 156 9.22 12.96 5.26
CA GLU A 156 9.03 14.40 5.11
C GLU A 156 9.04 15.12 6.47
N GLN A 157 8.30 14.61 7.45
CA GLN A 157 8.27 15.17 8.81
C GLN A 157 9.66 15.11 9.48
N ILE A 158 10.39 14.01 9.29
CA ILE A 158 11.77 13.87 9.81
C ILE A 158 12.68 14.93 9.19
N LYS A 159 12.61 15.13 7.87
CA LYS A 159 13.40 16.17 7.16
C LYS A 159 13.07 17.58 7.65
N GLN A 160 11.78 17.88 7.86
CA GLN A 160 11.34 19.17 8.38
C GLN A 160 11.86 19.42 9.80
N LEU A 161 11.82 18.40 10.67
CA LEU A 161 12.35 18.49 12.04
C LEU A 161 13.87 18.75 12.03
N ASP A 162 14.61 18.07 11.17
CA ASP A 162 16.05 18.26 11.01
C ASP A 162 16.41 19.68 10.52
N SER A 163 15.63 20.26 9.60
CA SER A 163 15.84 21.65 9.17
C SER A 163 15.59 22.65 10.31
N LEU A 164 14.52 22.47 11.10
CA LEU A 164 14.20 23.34 12.24
C LEU A 164 15.30 23.28 13.33
N VAL A 165 15.87 22.11 13.56
CA VAL A 165 16.99 21.94 14.51
C VAL A 165 18.28 22.59 14.01
N ARG A 166 18.51 22.64 12.69
CA ARG A 166 19.66 23.37 12.11
C ARG A 166 19.47 24.89 12.14
N ASP A 167 18.27 25.37 11.82
CA ASP A 167 17.96 26.79 11.81
C ASP A 167 17.96 27.39 13.23
N SER A 168 17.45 26.65 14.21
CA SER A 168 17.53 27.03 15.64
C SER A 168 18.97 27.03 16.19
N LYS A 169 19.86 26.17 15.67
CA LYS A 169 21.30 26.23 15.99
C LYS A 169 22.02 27.39 15.31
N SER A 170 21.43 28.01 14.28
CA SER A 170 21.98 29.19 13.59
C SER A 170 21.60 30.52 14.24
N LEU A 171 20.53 30.55 15.04
CA LEU A 171 20.13 31.71 15.84
C LEU A 171 20.63 31.58 17.29
N VAL A 172 21.74 32.28 17.59
CA VAL A 172 22.18 32.69 18.93
C VAL A 172 22.79 31.60 19.82
N ILE A 173 24.10 31.38 19.64
CA ILE A 173 25.03 31.26 20.78
C ILE A 173 25.63 32.65 21.02
N THR A 174 24.91 33.50 21.74
CA THR A 174 25.51 34.62 22.49
C THR A 174 24.66 34.89 23.72
N GLY A 175 25.23 34.63 24.89
CA GLY A 175 24.66 35.08 26.15
C GLY A 175 24.68 34.00 27.20
N HIS A 176 25.70 34.06 28.06
CA HIS A 176 25.82 33.35 29.33
C HIS A 176 24.46 33.04 29.99
N ASN A 177 24.23 31.77 30.34
CA ASN A 177 23.68 31.45 31.65
C ASN A 177 23.99 30.00 32.06
N HIS A 178 24.38 29.92 33.31
CA HIS A 178 24.96 28.81 34.03
C HIS A 178 23.89 27.75 34.30
N PHE A 179 23.94 26.58 33.65
CA PHE A 179 23.20 25.39 34.09
C PHE A 179 24.07 24.14 33.96
N LEU A 180 24.28 23.50 35.12
CA LEU A 180 24.98 22.22 35.26
C LEU A 180 24.21 21.12 34.50
N PRO A 181 24.89 20.21 33.78
CA PRO A 181 24.22 19.10 33.12
C PRO A 181 23.91 18.01 34.15
N VAL A 182 22.62 17.72 34.36
CA VAL A 182 22.20 16.46 34.97
C VAL A 182 22.38 15.37 33.91
N GLN A 183 23.43 14.56 34.07
CA GLN A 183 23.60 13.33 33.30
C GLN A 183 22.58 12.29 33.77
N VAL A 184 21.65 11.92 32.90
CA VAL A 184 20.86 10.69 33.06
C VAL A 184 21.69 9.55 32.47
N GLN A 185 22.32 8.76 33.34
CA GLN A 185 22.98 7.51 32.97
C GLN A 185 21.92 6.43 32.70
N PHE A 186 21.80 5.99 31.45
CA PHE A 186 21.17 4.70 31.14
C PHE A 186 22.18 3.58 31.41
N SER A 187 21.93 2.77 32.44
CA SER A 187 22.68 1.55 32.72
C SER A 187 22.12 0.39 31.89
N PHE A 188 22.88 -0.03 30.88
CA PHE A 188 22.67 -1.32 30.22
C PHE A 188 23.40 -2.41 31.02
N SER A 189 22.65 -3.31 31.64
CA SER A 189 23.19 -4.55 32.21
C SER A 189 23.30 -5.63 31.12
N PRO A 190 24.48 -6.17 30.80
CA PRO A 190 24.59 -7.33 29.95
C PRO A 190 24.28 -8.60 30.75
N ARG A 191 23.35 -9.43 30.26
CA ARG A 191 23.11 -10.79 30.74
C ARG A 191 24.37 -11.63 30.48
N LEU A 192 24.96 -12.17 31.55
CA LEU A 192 25.98 -13.20 31.46
C LEU A 192 25.33 -14.55 31.07
N THR A 193 25.89 -15.15 30.04
CA THR A 193 25.74 -16.55 29.67
C THR A 193 26.42 -17.45 30.70
N SER A 194 25.70 -18.48 31.16
CA SER A 194 26.25 -19.81 31.46
C SER A 194 25.16 -20.85 31.27
#